data_AF-A0A286GUH7-F1
#
_entry.id   AF-A0A286GUH7-F1
#
_cell.length_a   1.000
_cell.length_b   1.000
_cell.length_c   1.000
_cell.angle_alpha   90.00
_cell.angle_beta   90.00
_cell.angle_gamma   90.00
#
_symmetry.space_group_name_H-M   'P 1'
#
loop_
_entity.id
_entity.type
_entity.pdbx_description
1 polymer ?
#
loop_
_entity_poly.entity_id
_entity_poly.type
_entity_poly.pdbx_seq_one_letter_code
_entity_poly.pdbx_strand_id
1 'polypeptide(L)'
;MKRIKILTATVAACFILFSGCEKEMDSPVNPILDKVKPTPCDGATSPSTGWLLKQLTGWSKESANIITNEEAGKMAIFAAVFTENSSENQKFGVNGEYTAPLTKTFNDLKRFWDTKSDNISMVAAHGSMLQDRNKILTLYKAEYGYSDEKATYYADSLATLFKTYPEYLNGNHPFFTLNAYAHQEKNYPAVGQIQDKIVFGDGLLQAFDAIGYGDIAPQAILAHEFAHHIQYNLGIKDYAIPLTPEGSRRTELMADAYAAYFLTHARGAALPLRSVQRAGEVFSSLGDCVFDLKEHHGTPTQRKAATEWGYKLANDAQQQNHILPSREFARLFDAELTNIVKK
;
A
#
# COMPACT_ATOMS: atom_id res chain seq x y z
N MET A 1 24.07 -55.73 -61.49
CA MET A 1 22.80 -55.29 -60.88
C MET A 1 23.06 -54.84 -59.44
N LYS A 2 22.71 -53.59 -59.13
CA LYS A 2 22.40 -53.02 -57.80
C LYS A 2 23.51 -53.06 -56.72
N ARG A 3 23.79 -52.01 -55.96
CA ARG A 3 23.36 -50.60 -55.93
C ARG A 3 24.40 -49.91 -55.03
N ILE A 4 25.05 -48.87 -55.54
CA ILE A 4 25.67 -47.82 -54.73
C ILE A 4 24.56 -47.17 -53.91
N LYS A 5 24.86 -46.79 -52.64
CA LYS A 5 24.29 -45.71 -51.81
C LYS A 5 24.66 -45.98 -50.34
N ILE A 6 24.92 -45.06 -49.43
CA ILE A 6 25.18 -43.62 -49.39
C ILE A 6 25.93 -43.46 -48.05
N LEU A 7 26.98 -42.63 -48.02
CA LEU A 7 27.65 -42.21 -46.78
C LEU A 7 26.65 -41.38 -45.97
N THR A 8 26.29 -41.83 -44.77
CA THR A 8 25.41 -41.10 -43.85
C THR A 8 26.19 -39.94 -43.24
N ALA A 9 26.10 -38.76 -43.87
CA ALA A 9 26.51 -37.52 -43.25
C ALA A 9 25.41 -37.09 -42.28
N THR A 10 25.64 -37.27 -40.99
CA THR A 10 24.79 -36.74 -39.93
C THR A 10 25.01 -35.22 -39.88
N VAL A 11 24.24 -34.48 -40.68
CA VAL A 11 24.10 -33.03 -40.49
C VAL A 11 23.31 -32.84 -39.21
N ALA A 12 24.00 -32.49 -38.14
CA ALA A 12 23.38 -31.93 -36.93
C ALA A 12 22.78 -30.58 -37.32
N ALA A 13 21.52 -30.61 -37.77
CA ALA A 13 20.71 -29.41 -37.86
C ALA A 13 20.42 -28.97 -36.42
N CYS A 14 21.25 -28.06 -35.91
CA CYS A 14 20.89 -27.22 -34.79
C CYS A 14 19.64 -26.42 -35.16
N PHE A 15 18.46 -26.99 -34.92
CA PHE A 15 17.29 -26.19 -34.66
C PHE A 15 17.52 -25.51 -33.31
N ILE A 16 18.20 -24.37 -33.35
CA ILE A 16 18.01 -23.35 -32.33
C ILE A 16 16.58 -22.87 -32.55
N LEU A 17 15.64 -23.54 -31.87
CA LEU A 17 14.36 -22.93 -31.56
C LEU A 17 14.70 -21.70 -30.73
N PHE A 18 14.77 -20.54 -31.39
CA PHE A 18 14.47 -19.27 -30.75
C PHE A 18 12.98 -19.31 -30.41
N SER A 19 12.61 -20.11 -29.41
CA SER A 19 11.48 -19.78 -28.57
C SER A 19 11.89 -18.47 -27.89
N GLY A 20 11.40 -17.36 -28.42
CA GLY A 20 11.44 -16.11 -27.70
C GLY A 20 10.94 -16.39 -26.28
N CYS A 21 11.70 -15.98 -25.28
CA CYS A 21 11.16 -15.81 -23.94
C CYS A 21 10.11 -14.70 -24.04
N GLU A 22 8.92 -15.01 -24.54
CA GLU A 22 7.74 -14.32 -24.04
C GLU A 22 7.74 -14.58 -22.54
N LYS A 23 7.92 -13.51 -21.75
CA LYS A 23 7.59 -13.55 -20.34
C LYS A 23 6.12 -13.94 -20.27
N GLU A 24 5.84 -15.20 -20.00
CA GLU A 24 4.50 -15.65 -19.63
C GLU A 24 4.12 -14.82 -18.39
N MET A 25 3.25 -13.84 -18.58
CA MET A 25 2.67 -13.08 -17.48
C MET A 25 1.58 -13.97 -16.88
N ASP A 26 1.98 -14.94 -16.06
CA ASP A 26 1.08 -15.96 -15.51
C ASP A 26 -0.02 -15.41 -14.61
N SER A 27 0.15 -14.19 -14.10
CA SER A 27 -0.93 -13.42 -13.49
C SER A 27 -1.42 -12.39 -14.51
N PRO A 28 -2.72 -12.39 -14.88
CA PRO A 28 -3.25 -11.36 -15.74
C PRO A 28 -3.15 -10.00 -15.04
N VAL A 29 -2.76 -8.98 -15.80
CA VAL A 29 -2.78 -7.57 -15.33
C VAL A 29 -4.17 -7.20 -14.84
N ASN A 30 -5.20 -7.64 -15.59
CA ASN A 30 -6.61 -7.50 -15.26
C ASN A 30 -7.31 -8.85 -15.47
N PRO A 31 -7.37 -9.74 -14.45
CA PRO A 31 -8.21 -10.92 -14.56
C PRO A 31 -9.66 -10.47 -14.81
N ILE A 32 -10.39 -11.20 -15.65
CA ILE A 32 -11.84 -11.03 -15.75
C ILE A 32 -12.42 -11.53 -14.43
N LEU A 33 -12.65 -10.61 -13.50
CA LEU A 33 -13.30 -10.88 -12.24
C LEU A 33 -14.79 -10.62 -12.40
N ASP A 34 -15.61 -11.59 -12.04
CA ASP A 34 -17.05 -11.38 -11.95
C ASP A 34 -17.33 -10.20 -11.02
N LYS A 35 -18.35 -9.41 -11.39
CA LYS A 35 -18.90 -8.42 -10.47
C LYS A 35 -19.36 -9.15 -9.20
N VAL A 36 -18.62 -8.95 -8.12
CA VAL A 36 -18.91 -9.57 -6.83
C VAL A 36 -20.20 -8.95 -6.30
N LYS A 37 -21.18 -9.79 -5.99
CA LYS A 37 -22.39 -9.34 -5.29
C LYS A 37 -21.96 -8.72 -3.95
N PRO A 38 -22.55 -7.56 -3.55
CA PRO A 38 -22.28 -6.99 -2.25
C PRO A 38 -22.34 -8.05 -1.15
N THR A 39 -21.23 -8.25 -0.45
CA THR A 39 -21.21 -9.07 0.76
C THR A 39 -21.83 -8.26 1.90
N PRO A 40 -22.38 -8.90 2.95
CA PRO A 40 -22.95 -8.17 4.08
C PRO A 40 -21.92 -7.20 4.65
N CYS A 41 -22.24 -5.93 4.53
CA CYS A 41 -21.58 -4.86 5.24
C CYS A 41 -22.60 -4.30 6.22
N ASP A 42 -22.27 -4.27 7.50
CA ASP A 42 -23.12 -3.72 8.55
C ASP A 42 -23.27 -2.19 8.45
N GLY A 43 -22.62 -1.56 7.46
CA GLY A 43 -22.64 -0.11 7.25
C GLY A 43 -21.99 0.65 8.40
N ALA A 44 -21.32 -0.05 9.31
CA ALA A 44 -20.69 0.57 10.46
C ALA A 44 -19.49 1.39 9.99
N THR A 45 -19.41 2.62 10.49
CA THR A 45 -18.20 3.43 10.34
C THR A 45 -17.01 2.64 10.87
N SER A 46 -15.96 2.50 10.05
CA SER A 46 -14.78 1.75 10.47
C SER A 46 -14.19 2.33 11.77
N PRO A 47 -13.62 1.53 12.68
CA PRO A 47 -13.11 2.04 13.96
C PRO A 47 -12.15 3.22 13.85
N SER A 48 -11.23 3.20 12.88
CA SER A 48 -10.31 4.30 12.58
C SER A 48 -11.03 5.55 12.08
N THR A 49 -12.02 5.39 11.21
CA THR A 49 -12.89 6.49 10.75
C THR A 49 -13.71 7.06 11.92
N GLY A 50 -14.25 6.20 12.79
CA GLY A 50 -15.00 6.61 13.97
C GLY A 50 -14.13 7.36 14.98
N TRP A 51 -12.86 6.98 15.11
CA TRP A 51 -11.88 7.75 15.88
C TRP A 51 -11.61 9.12 15.24
N LEU A 52 -11.41 9.19 13.92
CA LEU A 52 -11.19 10.46 13.22
C LEU A 52 -12.39 11.41 13.36
N LEU A 53 -13.62 10.90 13.19
CA LEU A 53 -14.84 11.71 13.36
C LEU A 53 -14.94 12.30 14.77
N LYS A 54 -14.45 11.60 15.80
CA LYS A 54 -14.35 12.15 17.16
C LYS A 54 -13.31 13.29 17.24
N GLN A 55 -12.18 13.19 16.53
CA GLN A 55 -11.19 14.27 16.48
C GLN A 55 -11.74 15.54 15.81
N LEU A 56 -12.64 15.37 14.83
CA LEU A 56 -13.31 16.49 14.18
C LEU A 56 -14.44 17.11 15.02
N THR A 57 -14.77 16.53 16.18
CA THR A 57 -15.81 17.07 17.07
C THR A 57 -15.35 18.42 17.63
N GLY A 58 -16.15 19.46 17.39
CA GLY A 58 -15.84 20.83 17.83
C GLY A 58 -15.26 21.72 16.73
N TRP A 59 -14.98 21.18 15.55
CA TRP A 59 -14.70 21.98 14.37
C TRP A 59 -15.93 22.84 14.02
N SER A 60 -15.69 24.09 13.65
CA SER A 60 -16.75 24.94 13.10
C SER A 60 -17.27 24.37 11.77
N LYS A 61 -18.53 24.66 11.42
CA LYS A 61 -19.07 24.24 10.11
C LYS A 61 -18.28 24.82 8.96
N GLU A 62 -17.77 26.04 9.12
CA GLU A 62 -16.98 26.74 8.13
C GLU A 62 -15.64 26.02 7.89
N SER A 63 -14.90 25.71 8.96
CA SER A 63 -13.63 25.00 8.82
C SER A 63 -13.81 23.60 8.22
N ALA A 64 -14.81 22.86 8.70
CA ALA A 64 -15.12 21.54 8.15
C ALA A 64 -15.36 21.63 6.64
N ASN A 65 -16.24 22.53 6.18
CA ASN A 65 -16.55 22.69 4.76
C ASN A 65 -15.35 23.11 3.89
N ILE A 66 -14.37 23.83 4.45
CA ILE A 66 -13.20 24.29 3.69
C ILE A 66 -12.23 23.14 3.41
N ILE A 67 -11.92 22.33 4.43
CA ILE A 67 -10.73 21.45 4.37
C ILE A 67 -11.04 19.97 4.62
N THR A 68 -12.26 19.56 4.97
CA THR A 68 -12.58 18.13 5.12
C THR A 68 -12.92 17.50 3.76
N ASN A 69 -11.95 17.50 2.85
CA ASN A 69 -12.00 16.77 1.60
C ASN A 69 -10.83 15.78 1.51
N GLU A 70 -10.90 14.86 0.55
CA GLU A 70 -9.92 13.80 0.38
C GLU A 70 -8.51 14.33 0.08
N GLU A 71 -8.41 15.36 -0.76
CA GLU A 71 -7.12 15.98 -1.12
C GLU A 71 -6.41 16.52 0.13
N ALA A 72 -7.15 17.23 0.98
CA ALA A 72 -6.64 17.76 2.24
C ALA A 72 -6.20 16.65 3.21
N GLY A 73 -6.97 15.56 3.33
CA GLY A 73 -6.60 14.42 4.16
C GLY A 73 -5.29 13.73 3.73
N LYS A 74 -4.91 13.88 2.46
CA LYS A 74 -3.68 13.31 1.86
C LYS A 74 -2.52 14.32 1.76
N MET A 75 -2.71 15.59 2.12
CA MET A 75 -1.69 16.63 1.87
C MET A 75 -0.34 16.34 2.52
N ALA A 76 -0.30 15.93 3.80
CA ALA A 76 0.97 15.68 4.46
C ALA A 76 1.67 14.42 3.89
N ILE A 77 0.89 13.43 3.46
CA ILE A 77 1.38 12.22 2.79
C ILE A 77 2.10 12.62 1.51
N PHE A 78 1.46 13.42 0.66
CA PHE A 78 2.08 13.88 -0.58
C PHE A 78 3.25 14.85 -0.34
N ALA A 79 3.19 15.68 0.71
CA ALA A 79 4.32 16.51 1.07
C ALA A 79 5.54 15.63 1.38
N ALA A 80 5.36 14.54 2.14
CA ALA A 80 6.41 13.56 2.37
C ALA A 80 6.87 12.85 1.08
N VAL A 81 5.94 12.40 0.22
CA VAL A 81 6.27 11.78 -1.09
C VAL A 81 7.20 12.67 -1.91
N PHE A 82 6.94 13.97 -2.00
CA PHE A 82 7.70 14.85 -2.89
C PHE A 82 8.94 15.48 -2.27
N THR A 83 9.10 15.40 -0.94
CA THR A 83 10.17 16.16 -0.25
C THR A 83 11.10 15.31 0.60
N GLU A 84 10.68 14.14 1.04
CA GLU A 84 11.53 13.20 1.81
C GLU A 84 12.19 12.19 0.88
N ASN A 85 13.52 12.07 0.89
CA ASN A 85 14.26 11.29 -0.12
C ASN A 85 15.05 10.11 0.44
N SER A 86 14.99 9.86 1.75
CA SER A 86 15.73 8.78 2.39
C SER A 86 15.02 8.30 3.65
N SER A 87 15.26 7.04 4.03
CA SER A 87 14.82 6.48 5.32
C SER A 87 15.67 6.98 6.50
N GLU A 88 16.78 7.67 6.23
CA GLU A 88 17.67 8.19 7.26
C GLU A 88 17.00 9.27 8.12
N ASN A 89 17.22 9.19 9.43
CA ASN A 89 16.73 10.14 10.44
C ASN A 89 15.20 10.34 10.49
N GLN A 90 14.43 9.46 9.85
CA GLN A 90 12.97 9.46 9.93
C GLN A 90 12.51 9.02 11.33
N LYS A 91 11.44 9.65 11.82
CA LYS A 91 10.77 9.28 13.07
C LYS A 91 9.32 8.98 12.78
N PHE A 92 8.80 7.89 13.33
CA PHE A 92 7.44 7.44 13.07
C PHE A 92 6.57 7.51 14.32
N GLY A 93 5.42 8.18 14.21
CA GLY A 93 4.61 8.61 15.34
C GLY A 93 5.03 9.99 15.83
N VAL A 94 4.17 10.63 16.61
CA VAL A 94 4.34 12.03 17.04
C VAL A 94 5.63 12.25 17.81
N ASN A 95 6.07 11.25 18.58
CA ASN A 95 7.30 11.28 19.37
C ASN A 95 8.37 10.29 18.83
N GLY A 96 8.12 9.65 17.70
CA GLY A 96 8.99 8.61 17.14
C GLY A 96 8.85 7.24 17.81
N GLU A 97 7.78 7.00 18.57
CA GLU A 97 7.52 5.79 19.35
C GLU A 97 7.44 4.51 18.50
N TYR A 98 7.15 4.62 17.20
CA TYR A 98 7.08 3.50 16.26
C TYR A 98 8.34 3.33 15.40
N THR A 99 9.36 4.17 15.59
CA THR A 99 10.55 4.20 14.73
C THR A 99 11.28 2.86 14.76
N ALA A 100 11.67 2.38 15.95
CA ALA A 100 12.40 1.13 16.09
C ALA A 100 11.62 -0.09 15.54
N PRO A 101 10.34 -0.33 15.89
CA PRO A 101 9.60 -1.48 15.36
C PRO A 101 9.39 -1.39 13.83
N LEU A 102 9.12 -0.21 13.27
CA LEU A 102 8.99 -0.05 11.82
C LEU A 102 10.31 -0.27 11.10
N THR A 103 11.42 0.29 11.57
CA THR A 103 12.75 0.07 10.98
C THR A 103 13.13 -1.41 11.00
N LYS A 104 12.87 -2.11 12.11
CA LYS A 104 13.11 -3.56 12.17
C LYS A 104 12.26 -4.31 11.15
N THR A 105 10.96 -4.05 11.13
CA THR A 105 10.00 -4.73 10.24
C THR A 105 10.34 -4.49 8.77
N PHE A 106 10.70 -3.25 8.40
CA PHE A 106 11.10 -2.89 7.04
C PHE A 106 12.32 -3.70 6.58
N ASN A 107 13.33 -3.81 7.45
CA ASN A 107 14.51 -4.62 7.17
C ASN A 107 14.20 -6.11 7.05
N ASP A 108 13.27 -6.64 7.85
CA ASP A 108 12.81 -8.03 7.77
C ASP A 108 12.09 -8.28 6.44
N LEU A 109 11.18 -7.39 6.03
CA LEU A 109 10.44 -7.48 4.76
C LEU A 109 11.37 -7.49 3.54
N LYS A 110 12.38 -6.61 3.51
CA LYS A 110 13.40 -6.56 2.44
C LYS A 110 14.16 -7.86 2.26
N ARG A 111 14.39 -8.61 3.35
CA ARG A 111 15.08 -9.92 3.32
C ARG A 111 14.14 -11.08 3.04
N PHE A 112 12.86 -10.92 3.37
CA PHE A 112 11.90 -12.01 3.33
C PHE A 112 11.41 -12.30 1.91
N TRP A 113 10.98 -11.26 1.19
CA TRP A 113 10.43 -11.41 -0.15
C TRP A 113 11.53 -11.35 -1.21
N ASP A 114 11.39 -12.17 -2.25
CA ASP A 114 12.23 -12.20 -3.45
C ASP A 114 11.86 -11.06 -4.43
N THR A 115 11.86 -9.83 -3.94
CA THR A 115 11.49 -8.63 -4.70
C THR A 115 12.57 -7.57 -4.66
N LYS A 116 12.71 -6.78 -5.73
CA LYS A 116 13.63 -5.64 -5.73
C LYS A 116 13.12 -4.59 -4.73
N SER A 117 13.87 -4.36 -3.66
CA SER A 117 13.45 -3.47 -2.57
C SER A 117 14.53 -2.51 -2.08
N ASP A 118 15.70 -2.51 -2.71
CA ASP A 118 16.84 -1.69 -2.28
C ASP A 118 16.62 -0.19 -2.50
N ASN A 119 15.78 0.18 -3.45
CA ASN A 119 15.42 1.56 -3.78
C ASN A 119 14.18 2.07 -3.03
N ILE A 120 13.52 1.24 -2.22
CA ILE A 120 12.35 1.67 -1.43
C ILE A 120 12.84 2.46 -0.22
N SER A 121 12.34 3.68 -0.05
CA SER A 121 12.52 4.48 1.17
C SER A 121 11.28 4.46 2.04
N MET A 122 11.44 4.27 3.35
CA MET A 122 10.35 4.42 4.32
C MET A 122 10.44 5.80 4.96
N VAL A 123 9.42 6.63 4.80
CA VAL A 123 9.41 8.03 5.24
C VAL A 123 8.16 8.37 6.06
N ALA A 124 8.29 9.33 6.98
CA ALA A 124 7.18 9.77 7.81
C ALA A 124 6.48 10.99 7.20
N ALA A 125 5.16 11.08 7.39
CA ALA A 125 4.37 12.26 7.10
C ALA A 125 3.89 12.88 8.41
N HIS A 126 4.51 14.01 8.74
CA HIS A 126 4.16 14.81 9.91
C HIS A 126 3.24 15.95 9.52
N GLY A 127 2.26 16.27 10.36
CA GLY A 127 1.38 17.43 10.10
C GLY A 127 2.14 18.76 10.05
N SER A 128 3.28 18.84 10.74
CA SER A 128 4.18 20.00 10.73
C SER A 128 4.77 20.31 9.35
N MET A 129 4.82 19.31 8.45
CA MET A 129 5.23 19.54 7.06
C MET A 129 4.32 20.53 6.34
N LEU A 130 3.07 20.66 6.76
CA LEU A 130 2.11 21.58 6.17
C LEU A 130 2.37 23.05 6.53
N GLN A 131 3.24 23.30 7.50
CA GLN A 131 3.72 24.64 7.85
C GLN A 131 4.95 25.04 7.02
N ASP A 132 5.61 24.09 6.36
CA ASP A 132 6.73 24.36 5.48
C ASP A 132 6.22 24.77 4.09
N ARG A 133 6.24 26.08 3.85
CA ARG A 133 5.80 26.67 2.59
C ARG A 133 6.50 26.06 1.37
N ASN A 134 7.79 25.71 1.46
CA ASN A 134 8.51 25.15 0.32
C ASN A 134 8.03 23.73 0.02
N LYS A 135 7.73 22.93 1.06
CA LYS A 135 7.15 21.60 0.87
C LYS A 135 5.77 21.66 0.22
N ILE A 136 4.92 22.59 0.65
CA ILE A 136 3.59 22.78 0.07
C ILE A 136 3.65 23.28 -1.38
N LEU A 137 4.56 24.20 -1.69
CA LEU A 137 4.81 24.62 -3.09
C LEU A 137 5.23 23.43 -3.95
N THR A 138 6.15 22.61 -3.45
CA THR A 138 6.66 21.43 -4.15
C THR A 138 5.53 20.44 -4.42
N LEU A 139 4.69 20.17 -3.43
CA LEU A 139 3.48 19.36 -3.56
C LEU A 139 2.55 19.90 -4.64
N TYR A 140 2.19 21.18 -4.62
CA TYR A 140 1.22 21.71 -5.59
C TYR A 140 1.73 21.65 -7.03
N LYS A 141 3.02 21.86 -7.21
CA LYS A 141 3.66 21.77 -8.53
C LYS A 141 3.78 20.32 -9.00
N ALA A 142 4.16 19.40 -8.11
CA ALA A 142 4.39 18.00 -8.45
C ALA A 142 3.07 17.26 -8.74
N GLU A 143 2.12 17.33 -7.81
CA GLU A 143 0.89 16.54 -7.89
C GLU A 143 -0.12 17.14 -8.86
N TYR A 144 -0.31 18.46 -8.80
CA TYR A 144 -1.38 19.13 -9.53
C TYR A 144 -0.91 19.92 -10.77
N GLY A 145 0.41 19.96 -11.03
CA GLY A 145 0.97 20.68 -12.19
C GLY A 145 0.75 22.19 -12.14
N TYR A 146 0.61 22.78 -10.95
CA TYR A 146 0.35 24.21 -10.81
C TYR A 146 1.55 25.06 -11.26
N SER A 147 1.27 26.23 -11.83
CA SER A 147 2.30 27.27 -12.06
C SER A 147 2.84 27.80 -10.73
N ASP A 148 4.00 28.46 -10.74
CA ASP A 148 4.59 29.04 -9.53
C ASP A 148 3.66 30.05 -8.84
N GLU A 149 2.96 30.87 -9.62
CA GLU A 149 1.97 31.83 -9.12
C GLU A 149 0.80 31.12 -8.44
N LYS A 150 0.22 30.10 -9.09
CA LYS A 150 -0.92 29.36 -8.55
C LYS A 150 -0.50 28.57 -7.31
N ALA A 151 0.63 27.86 -7.35
CA ALA A 151 1.16 27.13 -6.20
C ALA A 151 1.42 28.06 -5.00
N THR A 152 1.98 29.26 -5.26
CA THR A 152 2.17 30.31 -4.25
C THR A 152 0.85 30.75 -3.63
N TYR A 153 -0.15 31.07 -4.44
CA TYR A 153 -1.46 31.47 -3.95
C TYR A 153 -2.09 30.41 -3.02
N TYR A 154 -2.06 29.13 -3.41
CA TYR A 154 -2.63 28.06 -2.59
C TYR A 154 -1.81 27.77 -1.34
N ALA A 155 -0.47 27.82 -1.41
CA ALA A 155 0.39 27.66 -0.23
C ALA A 155 0.13 28.76 0.81
N ASP A 156 0.01 30.02 0.38
CA ASP A 156 -0.25 31.16 1.26
C ASP A 156 -1.69 31.13 1.81
N SER A 157 -2.65 30.66 1.00
CA SER A 157 -4.03 30.42 1.45
C SER A 157 -4.09 29.34 2.53
N LEU A 158 -3.38 28.22 2.35
CA LEU A 158 -3.32 27.13 3.31
C LEU A 158 -2.68 27.59 4.64
N ALA A 159 -1.57 28.34 4.56
CA ALA A 159 -0.93 28.93 5.73
C ALA A 159 -1.85 29.93 6.47
N THR A 160 -2.70 30.65 5.73
CA THR A 160 -3.72 31.54 6.31
C THR A 160 -4.79 30.73 7.03
N LEU A 161 -5.34 29.69 6.39
CA LEU A 161 -6.35 28.80 6.96
C LEU A 161 -5.89 28.18 8.28
N PHE A 162 -4.66 27.67 8.35
CA PHE A 162 -4.09 27.09 9.57
C PHE A 162 -3.92 28.07 10.73
N LYS A 163 -3.78 29.37 10.44
CA LYS A 163 -3.77 30.43 11.46
C LYS A 163 -5.17 30.89 11.84
N THR A 164 -6.09 30.90 10.88
CA THR A 164 -7.48 31.34 11.08
C THR A 164 -8.29 30.34 11.91
N TYR A 165 -8.08 29.04 11.70
CA TYR A 165 -8.84 27.97 12.34
C TYR A 165 -7.96 27.18 13.33
N PRO A 166 -8.05 27.47 14.64
CA PRO A 166 -7.29 26.74 15.66
C PRO A 166 -7.54 25.24 15.65
N GLU A 167 -8.73 24.78 15.23
CA GLU A 167 -9.06 23.36 15.15
C GLU A 167 -8.17 22.55 14.20
N TYR A 168 -7.50 23.18 13.23
CA TYR A 168 -6.52 22.52 12.35
C TYR A 168 -5.18 22.25 13.04
N LEU A 169 -4.99 22.75 14.27
CA LEU A 169 -3.76 22.62 15.06
C LEU A 169 -2.52 23.04 14.26
N ASN A 170 -2.65 24.10 13.46
CA ASN A 170 -1.63 24.58 12.55
C ASN A 170 -1.08 23.47 11.61
N GLY A 171 -1.97 22.63 11.08
CA GLY A 171 -1.63 21.47 10.23
C GLY A 171 -1.28 20.18 10.98
N ASN A 172 -1.13 20.23 12.31
CA ASN A 172 -0.82 19.04 13.13
C ASN A 172 -2.04 18.18 13.49
N HIS A 173 -3.24 18.54 13.02
CA HIS A 173 -4.41 17.72 13.28
C HIS A 173 -4.29 16.35 12.60
N PRO A 174 -4.62 15.23 13.27
CA PRO A 174 -4.42 13.88 12.73
C PRO A 174 -5.17 13.62 11.42
N PHE A 175 -6.22 14.39 11.13
CA PHE A 175 -6.92 14.38 9.83
C PHE A 175 -5.97 14.44 8.63
N PHE A 176 -4.93 15.27 8.69
CA PHE A 176 -4.02 15.50 7.56
C PHE A 176 -3.00 14.37 7.34
N THR A 177 -2.92 13.41 8.27
CA THR A 177 -1.91 12.34 8.30
C THR A 177 -2.55 10.98 8.59
N LEU A 178 -3.87 10.83 8.44
CA LEU A 178 -4.57 9.56 8.65
C LEU A 178 -4.45 8.66 7.41
N ASN A 179 -3.22 8.34 6.99
CA ASN A 179 -2.98 7.41 5.90
C ASN A 179 -1.58 6.77 5.94
N ALA A 180 -1.44 5.64 5.24
CA ALA A 180 -0.16 5.10 4.78
C ALA A 180 -0.23 4.97 3.25
N TYR A 181 0.93 5.00 2.58
CA TYR A 181 0.93 4.99 1.11
C TYR A 181 2.21 4.41 0.52
N ALA A 182 2.05 3.41 -0.35
CA ALA A 182 3.09 2.92 -1.26
C ALA A 182 3.12 3.72 -2.57
N HIS A 183 4.13 4.57 -2.72
CA HIS A 183 4.38 5.32 -3.95
C HIS A 183 5.34 4.51 -4.86
N GLN A 184 4.89 4.15 -6.06
CA GLN A 184 5.74 3.59 -7.12
C GLN A 184 6.63 4.67 -7.74
N GLU A 185 7.88 4.33 -8.06
CA GLU A 185 8.81 5.19 -8.76
C GLU A 185 8.16 5.83 -10.01
N LYS A 186 8.24 7.16 -10.10
CA LYS A 186 7.62 7.93 -11.19
C LYS A 186 8.35 9.24 -11.43
N ASN A 187 8.44 9.64 -12.69
CA ASN A 187 8.91 10.97 -13.07
C ASN A 187 7.77 11.99 -13.03
N TYR A 188 7.97 13.08 -12.31
CA TYR A 188 7.05 14.21 -12.23
C TYR A 188 7.68 15.44 -12.89
N PRO A 189 6.98 16.13 -13.82
CA PRO A 189 7.57 17.26 -14.56
C PRO A 189 8.21 18.34 -13.68
N ALA A 190 7.64 18.62 -12.50
CA ALA A 190 8.09 19.68 -11.61
C ALA A 190 9.24 19.30 -10.67
N VAL A 191 9.43 18.01 -10.38
CA VAL A 191 10.35 17.55 -9.31
C VAL A 191 11.27 16.39 -9.73
N GLY A 192 11.15 15.93 -10.98
CA GLY A 192 11.97 14.85 -11.53
C GLY A 192 11.54 13.46 -11.06
N GLN A 193 12.50 12.53 -11.05
CA GLN A 193 12.28 11.15 -10.64
C GLN A 193 12.08 11.07 -9.13
N ILE A 194 10.89 10.66 -8.71
CA ILE A 194 10.60 10.29 -7.33
C ILE A 194 10.72 8.78 -7.22
N GLN A 195 11.59 8.31 -6.32
CA GLN A 195 11.85 6.89 -6.07
C GLN A 195 10.68 6.19 -5.37
N ASP A 196 10.75 4.86 -5.29
CA ASP A 196 9.80 4.05 -4.51
C ASP A 196 9.79 4.49 -3.04
N LYS A 197 8.59 4.72 -2.49
CA LYS A 197 8.42 5.13 -1.09
C LYS A 197 7.30 4.36 -0.40
N ILE A 198 7.46 4.15 0.89
CA ILE A 198 6.37 3.83 1.81
C ILE A 198 6.27 5.00 2.78
N VAL A 199 5.12 5.67 2.79
CA VAL A 199 4.86 6.84 3.63
C VAL A 199 3.94 6.45 4.78
N PHE A 200 4.28 6.87 6.00
CA PHE A 200 3.47 6.66 7.20
C PHE A 200 3.07 8.00 7.82
N GLY A 201 1.77 8.27 7.89
CA GLY A 201 1.27 9.44 8.60
C GLY A 201 1.12 9.22 10.11
N ASP A 202 1.44 10.26 10.90
CA ASP A 202 1.31 10.21 12.36
C ASP A 202 -0.13 9.93 12.81
N GLY A 203 -1.11 10.56 12.17
CA GLY A 203 -2.53 10.40 12.49
C GLY A 203 -2.99 8.95 12.36
N LEU A 204 -2.48 8.20 11.37
CA LEU A 204 -2.76 6.77 11.22
C LEU A 204 -2.29 5.97 12.43
N LEU A 205 -1.03 6.20 12.83
CA LEU A 205 -0.42 5.50 13.95
C LEU A 205 -1.13 5.83 15.26
N GLN A 206 -1.47 7.11 15.48
CA GLN A 206 -2.26 7.56 16.62
C GLN A 206 -3.66 6.93 16.66
N ALA A 207 -4.34 6.85 15.51
CA ALA A 207 -5.66 6.25 15.43
C ALA A 207 -5.63 4.79 15.87
N PHE A 208 -4.70 4.01 15.33
CA PHE A 208 -4.56 2.59 15.65
C PHE A 208 -4.11 2.35 17.09
N ASP A 209 -3.25 3.19 17.64
CA ASP A 209 -2.91 3.15 19.06
C ASP A 209 -4.14 3.36 19.94
N ALA A 210 -4.90 4.42 19.66
CA ALA A 210 -6.07 4.81 20.45
C ALA A 210 -7.20 3.79 20.43
N ILE A 211 -7.35 3.01 19.34
CA ILE A 211 -8.34 1.93 19.24
C ILE A 211 -7.80 0.56 19.68
N GLY A 212 -6.58 0.51 20.24
CA GLY A 212 -6.03 -0.68 20.89
C GLY A 212 -5.26 -1.63 19.98
N TYR A 213 -4.67 -1.13 18.88
CA TYR A 213 -3.83 -1.89 17.95
C TYR A 213 -2.42 -1.31 17.77
N GLY A 214 -1.97 -0.38 18.62
CA GLY A 214 -0.64 0.26 18.48
C GLY A 214 0.55 -0.70 18.49
N ASP A 215 0.40 -1.89 19.07
CA ASP A 215 1.42 -2.94 19.11
C ASP A 215 1.49 -3.82 17.86
N ILE A 216 0.46 -3.80 17.00
CA ILE A 216 0.35 -4.67 15.81
C ILE A 216 0.15 -3.90 14.51
N ALA A 217 -0.60 -2.80 14.53
CA ALA A 217 -0.94 -2.04 13.33
C ALA A 217 0.28 -1.49 12.57
N PRO A 218 1.32 -0.92 13.22
CA PRO A 218 2.46 -0.35 12.48
C PRO A 218 3.15 -1.40 11.60
N GLN A 219 3.48 -2.57 12.15
CA GLN A 219 4.13 -3.65 11.41
C GLN A 219 3.21 -4.30 10.37
N ALA A 220 1.92 -4.44 10.68
CA ALA A 220 0.95 -5.04 9.76
C ALA A 220 0.69 -4.15 8.53
N ILE A 221 0.47 -2.85 8.76
CA ILE A 221 0.29 -1.86 7.69
C ILE A 221 1.57 -1.74 6.88
N LEU A 222 2.75 -1.77 7.49
CA LEU A 222 4.01 -1.71 6.74
C LEU A 222 4.19 -2.93 5.83
N ALA A 223 3.84 -4.13 6.31
CA ALA A 223 3.87 -5.34 5.49
C ALA A 223 2.87 -5.26 4.32
N HIS A 224 1.71 -4.63 4.53
CA HIS A 224 0.72 -4.36 3.48
C HIS A 224 1.26 -3.37 2.44
N GLU A 225 1.78 -2.21 2.85
CA GLU A 225 2.36 -1.24 1.91
C GLU A 225 3.56 -1.79 1.14
N PHE A 226 4.37 -2.64 1.78
CA PHE A 226 5.46 -3.35 1.11
C PHE A 226 4.94 -4.35 0.07
N ALA A 227 3.78 -4.97 0.31
CA ALA A 227 3.16 -5.86 -0.65
C ALA A 227 2.69 -5.13 -1.92
N HIS A 228 2.32 -3.85 -1.86
CA HIS A 228 2.11 -3.06 -3.07
C HIS A 228 3.39 -2.91 -3.90
N HIS A 229 4.56 -2.77 -3.27
CA HIS A 229 5.84 -2.78 -3.98
C HIS A 229 6.15 -4.12 -4.65
N ILE A 230 5.77 -5.23 -4.01
CA ILE A 230 5.79 -6.55 -4.68
C ILE A 230 4.89 -6.50 -5.93
N GLN A 231 3.67 -5.99 -5.82
CA GLN A 231 2.74 -5.91 -6.95
C GLN A 231 3.25 -5.00 -8.09
N TYR A 232 3.88 -3.87 -7.78
CA TYR A 232 4.55 -3.00 -8.76
C TYR A 232 5.64 -3.77 -9.52
N ASN A 233 6.53 -4.45 -8.80
CA ASN A 233 7.60 -5.24 -9.40
C ASN A 233 7.09 -6.42 -10.24
N LEU A 234 5.94 -7.00 -9.88
CA LEU A 234 5.32 -8.10 -10.61
C LEU A 234 4.51 -7.63 -11.84
N GLY A 235 4.25 -6.33 -11.99
CA GLY A 235 3.39 -5.75 -13.03
C GLY A 235 1.90 -5.99 -12.77
N ILE A 236 1.52 -6.27 -11.52
CA ILE A 236 0.14 -6.50 -11.07
C ILE A 236 -0.56 -5.16 -10.77
N LYS A 237 0.20 -4.20 -10.25
CA LYS A 237 -0.23 -2.82 -9.96
C LYS A 237 0.72 -1.88 -10.70
N ASP A 238 0.21 -0.79 -11.26
CA ASP A 238 0.99 0.24 -11.95
C ASP A 238 0.09 1.47 -12.17
N TYR A 239 0.63 2.68 -12.14
CA TYR A 239 -0.15 3.90 -12.40
C TYR A 239 -0.77 3.97 -13.81
N ALA A 240 -0.24 3.23 -14.80
CA ALA A 240 -0.80 3.14 -16.13
C ALA A 240 -1.98 2.16 -16.24
N ILE A 241 -2.22 1.33 -15.22
CA ILE A 241 -3.36 0.41 -15.19
C ILE A 241 -4.60 1.19 -14.71
N PRO A 242 -5.70 1.22 -15.49
CA PRO A 242 -6.92 1.91 -15.07
C PRO A 242 -7.50 1.33 -13.78
N LEU A 243 -7.84 2.21 -12.84
CA LEU A 243 -8.53 1.82 -11.61
C LEU A 243 -9.94 1.32 -11.92
N THR A 244 -10.23 0.09 -11.50
CA THR A 244 -11.57 -0.52 -11.48
C THR A 244 -11.85 -1.01 -10.07
N PRO A 245 -13.11 -1.03 -9.60
CA PRO A 245 -13.43 -1.54 -8.27
C PRO A 245 -12.94 -2.98 -8.05
N GLU A 246 -13.01 -3.83 -9.07
CA GLU A 246 -12.52 -5.20 -9.03
C GLU A 246 -11.00 -5.28 -8.95
N GLY A 247 -10.30 -4.46 -9.75
CA GLY A 247 -8.84 -4.39 -9.77
C GLY A 247 -8.26 -3.90 -8.44
N SER A 248 -8.80 -2.79 -7.92
CA SER A 248 -8.39 -2.24 -6.62
C SER A 248 -8.66 -3.22 -5.49
N ARG A 249 -9.87 -3.81 -5.43
CA ARG A 249 -10.17 -4.85 -4.43
C ARG A 249 -9.20 -6.02 -4.51
N ARG A 250 -8.86 -6.49 -5.72
CA ARG A 250 -7.88 -7.57 -5.89
C ARG A 250 -6.52 -7.19 -5.30
N THR A 251 -5.99 -6.01 -5.62
CA THR A 251 -4.66 -5.59 -5.16
C THR A 251 -4.62 -5.39 -3.65
N GLU A 252 -5.68 -4.84 -3.05
CA GLU A 252 -5.78 -4.63 -1.60
C GLU A 252 -5.85 -5.95 -0.83
N LEU A 253 -6.74 -6.86 -1.26
CA LEU A 253 -6.87 -8.18 -0.62
C LEU A 253 -5.59 -9.02 -0.78
N MET A 254 -4.92 -8.94 -1.93
CA MET A 254 -3.65 -9.61 -2.13
C MET A 254 -2.56 -9.03 -1.22
N ALA A 255 -2.56 -7.72 -0.99
CA ALA A 255 -1.62 -7.07 -0.08
C ALA A 255 -1.85 -7.50 1.39
N ASP A 256 -3.10 -7.62 1.83
CA ASP A 256 -3.44 -8.19 3.15
C ASP A 256 -2.93 -9.64 3.30
N ALA A 257 -3.09 -10.46 2.25
CA ALA A 257 -2.62 -11.84 2.26
C ALA A 257 -1.09 -11.94 2.32
N TYR A 258 -0.37 -11.14 1.52
CA TYR A 258 1.09 -11.05 1.58
C TYR A 258 1.57 -10.64 2.98
N ALA A 259 0.94 -9.62 3.56
CA ALA A 259 1.25 -9.17 4.90
C ALA A 259 1.05 -10.29 5.92
N ALA A 260 -0.11 -10.97 5.91
CA ALA A 260 -0.40 -12.08 6.80
C ALA A 260 0.59 -13.24 6.66
N TYR A 261 1.01 -13.56 5.43
CA TYR A 261 2.00 -14.59 5.18
C TYR A 261 3.36 -14.25 5.83
N PHE A 262 3.86 -13.03 5.61
CA PHE A 262 5.08 -12.53 6.26
C PHE A 262 4.96 -12.52 7.79
N LEU A 263 3.84 -12.02 8.32
CA LEU A 263 3.62 -11.90 9.75
C LEU A 263 3.61 -13.27 10.44
N THR A 264 3.16 -14.31 9.74
CA THR A 264 3.02 -15.67 10.26
C THR A 264 4.28 -16.52 10.08
N HIS A 265 4.95 -16.40 8.93
CA HIS A 265 6.00 -17.33 8.55
C HIS A 265 7.20 -17.32 9.53
N ALA A 266 7.79 -18.49 9.81
CA ALA A 266 8.87 -18.65 10.80
C ALA A 266 10.15 -17.85 10.47
N ARG A 267 10.39 -17.59 9.17
CA ARG A 267 11.47 -16.72 8.68
C ARG A 267 11.07 -15.25 8.49
N GLY A 268 9.81 -14.92 8.76
CA GLY A 268 9.26 -13.57 8.75
C GLY A 268 9.16 -13.02 10.17
N ALA A 269 8.01 -12.44 10.53
CA ALA A 269 7.81 -11.93 11.89
C ALA A 269 7.47 -13.03 12.92
N ALA A 270 7.07 -14.22 12.45
CA ALA A 270 6.76 -15.40 13.28
C ALA A 270 5.78 -15.09 14.43
N LEU A 271 4.77 -14.26 14.18
CA LEU A 271 3.79 -13.85 15.18
C LEU A 271 2.84 -15.02 15.54
N PRO A 272 2.39 -15.09 16.80
CA PRO A 272 1.37 -16.06 17.19
C PRO A 272 0.04 -15.76 16.49
N LEU A 273 -0.78 -16.79 16.26
CA LEU A 273 -2.09 -16.68 15.59
C LEU A 273 -2.93 -15.52 16.11
N ARG A 274 -2.97 -15.30 17.43
CA ARG A 274 -3.75 -14.20 18.04
C ARG A 274 -3.31 -12.81 17.52
N SER A 275 -2.02 -12.59 17.30
CA SER A 275 -1.52 -11.33 16.77
C SER A 275 -1.84 -11.18 15.27
N VAL A 276 -1.79 -12.28 14.51
CA VAL A 276 -2.17 -12.28 13.08
C VAL A 276 -3.69 -12.04 12.92
N GLN A 277 -4.51 -12.59 13.81
CA GLN A 277 -5.94 -12.28 13.86
C GLN A 277 -6.20 -10.80 14.13
N ARG A 278 -5.45 -10.18 15.05
CA ARG A 278 -5.51 -8.72 15.29
C ARG A 278 -5.03 -7.90 14.09
N ALA A 279 -4.05 -8.38 13.32
CA ALA A 279 -3.69 -7.75 12.04
C ALA A 279 -4.87 -7.82 11.04
N GLY A 280 -5.61 -8.92 11.01
CA GLY A 280 -6.86 -9.02 10.24
C GLY A 280 -7.95 -8.04 10.69
N GLU A 281 -8.01 -7.73 11.99
CA GLU A 281 -8.90 -6.68 12.52
C GLU A 281 -8.44 -5.26 12.09
N VAL A 282 -7.13 -5.01 12.06
CA VAL A 282 -6.55 -3.77 11.52
C VAL A 282 -6.94 -3.59 10.05
N PHE A 283 -6.69 -4.59 9.20
CA PHE A 283 -7.05 -4.51 7.77
C PHE A 283 -8.56 -4.38 7.56
N SER A 284 -9.35 -5.14 8.32
CA SER A 284 -10.81 -5.02 8.32
C SER A 284 -11.31 -3.61 8.66
N SER A 285 -10.60 -2.88 9.53
CA SER A 285 -10.96 -1.50 9.89
C SER A 285 -10.61 -0.46 8.82
N LEU A 286 -9.88 -0.87 7.78
CA LEU A 286 -9.55 -0.05 6.62
C LEU A 286 -10.39 -0.44 5.39
N GLY A 287 -11.20 -1.49 5.48
CA GLY A 287 -12.14 -1.87 4.43
C GLY A 287 -13.33 -0.91 4.30
N ASP A 288 -13.97 -0.91 3.14
CA ASP A 288 -15.14 -0.09 2.84
C ASP A 288 -16.25 -0.90 2.17
N CYS A 289 -17.42 -0.28 1.99
CA CYS A 289 -18.60 -0.93 1.42
C CYS A 289 -19.12 -0.21 0.17
N VAL A 290 -18.25 0.58 -0.47
CA VAL A 290 -18.57 1.39 -1.63
C VAL A 290 -18.13 0.63 -2.89
N PHE A 291 -18.88 -0.41 -3.24
CA PHE A 291 -18.52 -1.37 -4.30
C PHE A 291 -18.31 -0.76 -5.69
N ASP A 292 -18.88 0.42 -5.97
CA ASP A 292 -18.72 1.14 -7.24
C ASP A 292 -17.57 2.16 -7.22
N LEU A 293 -16.91 2.35 -6.08
CA LEU A 293 -15.75 3.24 -5.96
C LEU A 293 -14.54 2.61 -6.65
N LYS A 294 -13.86 3.38 -7.50
CA LYS A 294 -12.66 2.91 -8.20
C LYS A 294 -11.55 2.45 -7.26
N GLU A 295 -11.48 3.03 -6.07
CA GLU A 295 -10.53 2.72 -5.00
C GLU A 295 -11.16 1.83 -3.91
N HIS A 296 -12.11 0.97 -4.25
CA HIS A 296 -12.73 0.06 -3.29
C HIS A 296 -11.68 -0.88 -2.67
N HIS A 297 -11.51 -0.81 -1.34
CA HIS A 297 -10.48 -1.56 -0.60
C HIS A 297 -10.86 -3.02 -0.32
N GLY A 298 -12.05 -3.44 -0.76
CA GLY A 298 -12.69 -4.66 -0.30
C GLY A 298 -13.43 -4.45 1.02
N THR A 299 -14.42 -5.30 1.26
CA THR A 299 -15.21 -5.24 2.49
C THR A 299 -14.42 -5.72 3.70
N PRO A 300 -14.81 -5.30 4.92
CA PRO A 300 -14.25 -5.82 6.17
C PRO A 300 -14.11 -7.35 6.21
N THR A 301 -15.15 -8.08 5.79
CA THR A 301 -15.14 -9.55 5.77
C THR A 301 -14.16 -10.12 4.75
N GLN A 302 -14.09 -9.53 3.56
CA GLN A 302 -13.14 -9.97 2.51
C GLN A 302 -11.69 -9.77 2.95
N ARG A 303 -11.38 -8.63 3.59
CA ARG A 303 -10.04 -8.34 4.13
C ARG A 303 -9.62 -9.35 5.20
N LYS A 304 -10.53 -9.71 6.11
CA LYS A 304 -10.30 -10.79 7.09
C LYS A 304 -10.07 -12.15 6.40
N ALA A 305 -10.88 -12.48 5.39
CA ALA A 305 -10.74 -13.73 4.65
C ALA A 305 -9.40 -13.83 3.91
N ALA A 306 -8.94 -12.73 3.29
CA ALA A 306 -7.63 -12.67 2.65
C ALA A 306 -6.48 -12.84 3.65
N THR A 307 -6.59 -12.19 4.81
CA THR A 307 -5.64 -12.34 5.93
C THR A 307 -5.58 -13.79 6.42
N GLU A 308 -6.74 -14.42 6.64
CA GLU A 308 -6.83 -15.81 7.10
C GLU A 308 -6.21 -16.78 6.08
N TRP A 309 -6.44 -16.54 4.79
CA TRP A 309 -5.82 -17.34 3.73
C TRP A 309 -4.28 -17.23 3.75
N GLY A 310 -3.75 -16.00 3.82
CA GLY A 310 -2.30 -15.78 3.91
C GLY A 310 -1.67 -16.42 5.15
N TYR A 311 -2.35 -16.36 6.30
CA TYR A 311 -1.96 -17.07 7.52
C TYR A 311 -1.87 -18.58 7.32
N LYS A 312 -2.93 -19.21 6.76
CA LYS A 312 -2.97 -20.67 6.54
C LYS A 312 -1.85 -21.12 5.62
N LEU A 313 -1.65 -20.39 4.52
CA LEU A 313 -0.58 -20.70 3.56
C LEU A 313 0.81 -20.61 4.21
N ALA A 314 1.06 -19.61 5.07
CA ALA A 314 2.31 -19.51 5.82
C ALA A 314 2.47 -20.61 6.86
N ASN A 315 1.40 -20.95 7.59
CA ASN A 315 1.41 -22.01 8.60
C ASN A 315 1.72 -23.38 7.97
N ASP A 316 1.21 -23.66 6.77
CA ASP A 316 1.52 -24.86 6.03
C ASP A 316 2.96 -24.83 5.48
N ALA A 317 3.41 -23.66 5.00
CA ALA A 317 4.79 -23.45 4.54
C ALA A 317 5.83 -23.60 5.67
N GLN A 318 5.49 -23.28 6.93
CA GLN A 318 6.37 -23.53 8.08
C GLN A 318 6.76 -25.01 8.19
N GLN A 319 5.86 -25.93 7.83
CA GLN A 319 6.15 -27.37 7.82
C GLN A 319 7.22 -27.73 6.78
N GLN A 320 7.39 -26.89 5.76
CA GLN A 320 8.36 -27.06 4.67
C GLN A 320 9.62 -26.19 4.86
N ASN A 321 9.62 -25.27 5.83
CA ASN A 321 10.67 -24.29 6.07
C ASN A 321 11.04 -23.43 4.84
N HIS A 322 10.14 -23.29 3.87
CA HIS A 322 10.35 -22.59 2.60
C HIS A 322 9.46 -21.34 2.48
N ILE A 323 10.04 -20.20 2.10
CA ILE A 323 9.31 -18.97 1.77
C ILE A 323 8.90 -19.09 0.31
N LEU A 324 7.59 -19.00 0.03
CA LEU A 324 7.11 -19.02 -1.34
C LEU A 324 7.67 -17.81 -2.12
N PRO A 325 8.13 -18.02 -3.38
CA PRO A 325 8.39 -16.93 -4.29
C PRO A 325 7.16 -16.03 -4.41
N SER A 326 7.36 -14.71 -4.41
CA SER A 326 6.28 -13.71 -4.48
C SER A 326 5.38 -13.93 -5.69
N ARG A 327 5.95 -14.19 -6.87
CA ARG A 327 5.14 -14.51 -8.06
C ARG A 327 4.24 -15.74 -7.88
N GLU A 328 4.76 -16.79 -7.24
CA GLU A 328 3.98 -18.00 -6.97
C GLU A 328 2.87 -17.74 -5.94
N PHE A 329 3.16 -16.92 -4.92
CA PHE A 329 2.16 -16.46 -3.97
C PHE A 329 1.00 -15.72 -4.67
N ALA A 330 1.30 -14.76 -5.56
CA ALA A 330 0.29 -14.05 -6.34
C ALA A 330 -0.58 -14.99 -7.18
N ARG A 331 0.04 -15.98 -7.83
CA ARG A 331 -0.67 -16.99 -8.64
C ARG A 331 -1.64 -17.81 -7.79
N LEU A 332 -1.20 -18.27 -6.61
CA LEU A 332 -2.05 -19.01 -5.67
C LEU A 332 -3.19 -18.14 -5.13
N PHE A 333 -2.92 -16.86 -4.85
CA PHE A 333 -3.93 -15.92 -4.39
C PHE A 333 -4.99 -15.67 -5.47
N ASP A 334 -4.59 -15.42 -6.72
CA ASP A 334 -5.51 -15.22 -7.83
C ASP A 334 -6.43 -16.43 -8.06
N ALA A 335 -5.91 -17.65 -7.86
CA ALA A 335 -6.69 -18.88 -7.92
C ALA A 335 -7.76 -18.98 -6.82
N GLU A 336 -7.50 -18.41 -5.63
CA GLU A 336 -8.43 -18.43 -4.49
C GLU A 336 -9.32 -17.17 -4.41
N LEU A 337 -9.00 -16.11 -5.17
CA LEU A 337 -9.66 -14.82 -5.07
C LEU A 337 -11.19 -14.92 -5.19
N THR A 338 -11.71 -15.75 -6.09
CA THR A 338 -13.15 -15.97 -6.25
C THR A 338 -13.83 -16.54 -4.99
N ASN A 339 -13.11 -17.30 -4.17
CA ASN A 339 -13.62 -17.82 -2.89
C ASN A 339 -13.53 -16.76 -1.78
N ILE A 340 -12.45 -15.97 -1.74
CA ILE A 340 -12.26 -14.88 -0.78
C ILE A 340 -13.36 -13.83 -0.94
N VAL A 341 -13.65 -13.42 -2.18
CA VAL A 341 -14.62 -12.34 -2.43
C VAL A 341 -16.07 -12.73 -2.16
N LYS A 342 -16.39 -14.03 -2.07
CA LYS A 342 -17.73 -14.56 -1.75
C LYS A 342 -18.05 -14.58 -0.24
N LYS A 343 -17.07 -14.27 0.61
CA LYS A 343 -17.20 -14.38 2.08
C LYS A 343 -18.04 -13.29 2.71
#